data_AF-A0A2X2UYF4-F1
#
_entry.id   AF-A0A2X2UYF4-F1
#
_cell.length_a   1.000
_cell.length_b   1.000
_cell.length_c   1.000
_cell.angle_alpha   90.00
_cell.angle_beta   90.00
_cell.angle_gamma   90.00
#
_symmetry.space_group_name_H-M   'P 1'
#
loop_
_entity.id
_entity.type
_entity.pdbx_description
1 polymer ?
#
loop_
_entity_poly.entity_id
_entity_poly.type
_entity_poly.pdbx_seq_one_letter_code
_entity_poly.pdbx_strand_id
1 'polypeptide(L)'
;MFQGVLQKMLTEWADPIRYYLPMEGDFVLMNQLIGKEITLQFVRFQCMNCGENKPIFRQGYCKECFFEVPQTADWVMHPELSKAHLTSKSAI
;
A
#
# COMPACT_ATOMS: atom_id res chain seq x y z
N MET A 1 9.77 9.07 17.55
CA MET A 1 9.19 7.72 17.41
C MET A 1 8.23 7.77 16.24
N PHE A 2 8.38 6.89 15.25
CA PHE A 2 7.51 6.88 14.06
C PHE A 2 6.42 5.83 14.23
N GLN A 3 5.21 6.15 13.76
CA GLN A 3 4.07 5.25 13.73
C GLN A 3 3.35 5.43 12.40
N GLY A 4 2.87 4.33 11.85
CA GLY A 4 2.11 4.34 10.60
C GLY A 4 1.83 2.94 10.09
N VAL A 5 1.11 2.86 8.99
CA VAL A 5 0.88 1.61 8.26
C VAL A 5 2.12 1.32 7.41
N LEU A 6 2.64 0.09 7.50
CA LEU A 6 3.72 -0.33 6.61
C LEU A 6 3.23 -0.38 5.17
N GLN A 7 3.83 0.45 4.33
CA GLN A 7 3.53 0.56 2.90
C GLN A 7 4.79 0.30 2.07
N LYS A 8 4.61 0.17 0.76
CA LYS A 8 5.74 0.06 -0.17
C LYS A 8 6.62 1.31 -0.03
N MET A 9 7.92 1.09 0.11
CA MET A 9 8.90 2.17 0.19
C MET A 9 8.91 2.99 -1.10
N LEU A 10 9.07 4.31 -0.96
CA LEU A 10 9.37 5.19 -2.08
C LEU A 10 10.86 5.07 -2.40
N THR A 11 11.19 5.09 -3.69
CA THR A 11 12.56 4.94 -4.17
C THR A 11 12.91 6.15 -5.03
N GLU A 12 13.98 6.85 -4.67
CA GLU A 12 14.55 7.93 -5.46
C GLU A 12 15.81 7.43 -6.17
N TRP A 13 15.88 7.71 -7.47
CA TRP A 13 17.06 7.40 -8.29
C TRP A 13 18.18 8.40 -7.98
N ALA A 14 18.98 8.05 -6.97
CA ALA A 14 20.17 8.77 -6.54
C ALA A 14 21.38 7.82 -6.53
N ASP A 15 22.57 8.37 -6.27
CA ASP A 15 23.79 7.60 -6.06
C ASP A 15 24.32 7.81 -4.64
N PRO A 16 24.12 6.86 -3.70
CA PRO A 16 23.39 5.59 -3.86
C PRO A 16 21.86 5.79 -3.90
N ILE A 17 21.13 4.77 -4.38
CA ILE A 17 19.65 4.78 -4.42
C ILE A 17 19.10 5.03 -3.03
N ARG A 18 18.15 5.97 -2.89
CA ARG A 18 17.54 6.31 -1.61
C ARG A 18 16.18 5.67 -1.44
N TYR A 19 15.99 5.03 -0.30
CA TYR A 19 14.75 4.39 0.11
C TYR A 19 14.10 5.15 1.25
N TYR A 20 12.83 5.46 1.08
CA TYR A 20 12.02 6.16 2.06
C TYR A 20 10.87 5.28 2.50
N LEU A 21 10.73 5.08 3.80
CA LEU A 21 9.57 4.40 4.37
C LEU A 21 8.55 5.45 4.80
N PRO A 22 7.43 5.61 4.06
CA PRO A 22 6.38 6.55 4.44
C PRO A 22 5.72 6.11 5.75
N MET A 23 5.43 7.10 6.59
CA MET A 23 4.72 6.99 7.86
C MET A 23 3.60 8.04 7.87
N GLU A 24 2.71 8.01 8.85
CA GLU A 24 1.45 8.77 8.80
C GLU A 24 1.63 10.29 8.73
N GLY A 25 2.76 10.83 9.20
CA GLY A 25 3.06 12.27 9.16
C GLY A 25 4.43 12.65 8.59
N ASP A 26 5.24 11.68 8.17
CA ASP A 26 6.60 11.92 7.67
C ASP A 26 7.12 10.68 6.93
N PHE A 27 8.38 10.67 6.54
CA PHE A 27 9.08 9.52 5.99
C PHE A 27 10.39 9.26 6.72
N VAL A 28 10.78 7.98 6.77
CA VAL A 28 12.06 7.56 7.32
C VAL A 28 13.01 7.26 6.17
N LEU A 29 14.16 7.95 6.11
CA LEU A 29 15.23 7.64 5.16
C LEU A 29 15.95 6.34 5.60
N MET A 30 15.56 5.22 5.00
CA MET A 30 15.99 3.88 5.42
C MET A 30 17.49 3.67 5.27
N ASN A 31 18.11 4.32 4.28
CA ASN A 31 19.57 4.25 4.08
C ASN A 31 20.36 4.65 5.34
N GLN A 32 19.86 5.61 6.14
CA GLN A 32 20.54 6.07 7.35
C GLN A 32 20.47 5.07 8.51
N LEU A 33 19.59 4.07 8.41
CA LEU A 33 19.39 3.04 9.43
C LEU A 33 20.23 1.78 9.16
N ILE A 34 20.94 1.71 8.04
CA ILE A 34 21.85 0.60 7.73
C ILE A 34 22.93 0.51 8.82
N GLY A 35 23.07 -0.66 9.42
CA GLY A 35 24.01 -0.90 10.53
C GLY A 35 23.54 -0.41 11.90
N LYS A 36 22.30 0.08 12.02
CA LYS A 36 21.69 0.46 13.31
C LYS A 36 20.68 -0.60 13.76
N GLU A 37 20.55 -0.76 15.07
CA GLU A 37 19.47 -1.57 15.63
C GLU A 37 18.14 -0.80 15.55
N ILE A 38 17.10 -1.49 15.06
CA ILE A 38 15.74 -0.96 14.96
C ILE A 38 14.77 -1.91 15.65
N THR A 39 13.78 -1.34 16.32
CA THR A 39 12.72 -2.10 16.99
C THR A 39 11.39 -1.81 16.29
N LEU A 40 10.70 -2.88 15.88
CA LEU A 40 9.37 -2.81 15.31
C LEU A 40 8.37 -3.32 16.35
N GLN A 41 7.36 -2.49 16.66
CA GLN A 41 6.27 -2.88 17.54
C GLN A 41 4.97 -2.91 16.76
N PHE A 42 4.29 -4.06 16.76
CA PHE A 42 2.97 -4.17 16.18
C PHE A 42 1.93 -3.53 17.11
N VAL A 43 1.16 -2.59 16.58
CA VAL A 43 0.10 -1.88 17.34
C VAL A 43 -1.28 -2.41 16.96
N ARG A 44 -1.61 -2.40 15.66
CA ARG A 44 -2.91 -2.81 15.13
C ARG A 44 -2.84 -3.09 13.64
N PHE A 45 -3.91 -3.68 13.10
CA PHE A 45 -4.14 -3.66 11.67
C PHE A 45 -4.79 -2.32 11.27
N GLN A 46 -4.61 -1.91 10.02
CA GLN A 46 -5.25 -0.72 9.47
C GLN A 46 -5.44 -0.89 7.98
N CYS A 47 -6.70 -0.88 7.52
CA CYS A 47 -7.03 -0.95 6.11
C CYS A 47 -6.55 0.32 5.39
N MET A 48 -5.85 0.16 4.27
CA MET A 48 -5.35 1.29 3.49
C MET A 48 -6.46 2.15 2.84
N ASN A 49 -7.68 1.62 2.69
CA ASN A 49 -8.81 2.36 2.13
C ASN A 49 -9.65 3.07 3.21
N CYS A 50 -10.17 2.31 4.19
CA CYS A 50 -11.10 2.86 5.19
C CYS A 50 -10.43 3.29 6.51
N GLY A 51 -9.15 2.98 6.73
CA GLY A 51 -8.43 3.34 7.96
C GLY A 51 -8.84 2.54 9.21
N GLU A 52 -9.82 1.64 9.09
CA GLU A 52 -10.34 0.86 10.21
C GLU A 52 -9.39 -0.24 10.66
N ASN A 53 -9.43 -0.55 11.96
CA ASN A 53 -8.71 -1.68 12.55
C ASN A 53 -9.45 -2.99 12.27
N LYS A 54 -9.28 -3.50 11.06
CA LYS A 54 -9.85 -4.77 10.59
C LYS A 54 -8.72 -5.69 10.10
N PRO A 55 -8.87 -7.01 10.21
CA PRO A 55 -7.93 -7.96 9.60
C PRO A 55 -7.74 -7.66 8.12
N ILE A 56 -6.48 -7.59 7.70
CA ILE A 56 -6.11 -7.34 6.30
C ILE A 56 -6.23 -8.64 5.53
N PHE A 57 -6.94 -8.59 4.40
CA PHE A 57 -7.16 -9.74 3.54
C PHE A 57 -6.08 -9.84 2.46
N ARG A 58 -5.94 -8.80 1.62
CA ARG A 58 -4.97 -8.79 0.52
C ARG A 58 -4.61 -7.35 0.12
N GLN A 59 -3.35 -7.13 -0.30
CA GLN A 59 -2.83 -5.83 -0.78
C GLN A 59 -3.03 -4.64 0.19
N GLY A 60 -3.08 -4.89 1.51
CA GLY A 60 -3.29 -3.82 2.49
C GLY A 60 -4.76 -3.43 2.70
N TYR A 61 -5.71 -4.14 2.09
CA TYR A 61 -7.15 -3.89 2.23
C TYR A 61 -7.84 -4.95 3.11
N CYS A 62 -8.86 -4.52 3.85
CA CYS A 62 -9.78 -5.45 4.51
C CYS A 62 -10.67 -6.15 3.47
N LYS A 63 -11.37 -7.22 3.87
CA LYS A 63 -12.20 -8.02 2.97
C LYS A 63 -13.24 -7.17 2.24
N GLU A 64 -13.96 -6.29 2.95
CA GLU A 64 -14.99 -5.41 2.37
C GLU A 64 -14.40 -4.49 1.31
N CYS A 65 -13.38 -3.69 1.67
CA CYS A 65 -12.74 -2.78 0.72
C CYS A 65 -12.04 -3.50 -0.44
N PHE A 66 -11.56 -4.73 -0.24
CA PHE A 66 -10.94 -5.51 -1.31
C PHE A 66 -11.95 -5.88 -2.42
N PHE A 67 -13.22 -6.11 -2.09
CA PHE A 67 -14.24 -6.41 -3.11
C PHE A 67 -14.90 -5.15 -3.68
N GLU A 68 -14.87 -4.03 -2.95
CA GLU A 68 -15.50 -2.77 -3.37
C GLU A 68 -14.57 -1.87 -4.22
N VAL A 69 -13.25 -1.91 -4.01
CA VAL A 69 -12.32 -0.98 -4.65
C VAL A 69 -11.95 -1.47 -6.07
N PRO A 70 -12.09 -0.63 -7.12
CA PRO A 70 -11.82 -1.04 -8.51
C PRO A 70 -10.34 -1.36 -8.80
N GLN A 71 -9.41 -0.93 -7.93
CA GLN A 71 -7.99 -1.29 -8.01
C GLN A 71 -7.69 -2.74 -7.63
N THR A 72 -8.62 -3.43 -6.97
CA THR A 72 -8.52 -4.85 -6.60
C THR A 72 -9.48 -5.74 -7.39
N ALA A 73 -10.19 -5.16 -8.37
CA ALA A 73 -11.11 -5.88 -9.24
C ALA A 73 -10.38 -6.97 -10.04
N ASP A 74 -11.08 -8.07 -10.34
CA ASP A 74 -10.51 -9.27 -10.96
C ASP A 74 -9.75 -8.98 -12.26
N TRP A 75 -10.12 -7.94 -13.02
CA TRP A 75 -9.43 -7.55 -14.25
C TRP A 75 -8.01 -6.99 -14.04
N VAL A 76 -7.63 -6.59 -12.82
CA VAL A 76 -6.26 -6.17 -12.48
C VAL A 76 -5.39 -7.39 -12.19
N MET A 77 -5.99 -8.43 -11.59
CA MET A 77 -5.31 -9.69 -11.26
C MET A 77 -5.27 -10.68 -12.44
N HIS A 78 -6.25 -10.57 -13.35
CA HIS A 78 -6.41 -11.37 -14.56
C HIS A 78 -6.59 -10.41 -15.75
N PRO A 79 -5.49 -9.90 -16.31
CA PRO A 79 -5.52 -8.95 -17.43
C PRO A 79 -6.39 -9.43 -18.61
N GLU A 80 -6.50 -10.75 -18.78
CA GLU A 80 -7.28 -11.42 -19.82
C GLU A 80 -8.80 -11.23 -19.72
N LEU A 81 -9.33 -10.84 -18.54
CA LEU A 81 -10.74 -10.53 -18.33
C LEU A 81 -11.07 -9.04 -18.50
N SER A 82 -10.06 -8.22 -18.81
CA SER A 82 -10.24 -6.77 -18.98
C SER A 82 -11.17 -6.47 -20.14
N LYS A 83 -12.33 -5.88 -19.85
CA LYS A 83 -13.28 -5.35 -20.85
C LYS A 83 -13.01 -3.88 -21.20
N ALA A 84 -11.89 -3.31 -20.75
CA ALA A 84 -11.57 -1.89 -20.95
C ALA A 84 -11.48 -1.47 -22.43
N HIS A 85 -11.21 -2.44 -23.32
CA HIS A 85 -11.16 -2.24 -24.76
C HIS A 85 -12.55 -2.31 -25.43
N LEU A 86 -13.58 -2.81 -24.74
CA LEU A 86 -14.94 -2.80 -25.22
C LEU A 86 -15.56 -1.44 -24.91
N THR A 87 -15.76 -0.64 -25.96
CA THR A 87 -16.34 0.70 -25.88
C THR A 87 -17.82 0.62 -25.49
N SER A 88 -18.14 0.28 -24.25
CA SER A 88 -19.49 0.37 -23.71
C SER A 88 -19.60 1.58 -22.77
N LYS A 89 -20.38 2.57 -23.22
CA LYS A 89 -20.80 3.75 -22.46
C LYS A 89 -21.51 3.37 -21.15
N SER A 90 -21.34 4.24 -20.15
CA SER A 90 -22.18 4.44 -18.94
C SER A 90 -21.97 3.43 -17.80
N ALA A 91 -21.92 3.81 -16.52
CA ALA A 91 -22.22 5.07 -15.81
C ALA A 91 -21.18 5.23 -14.66
N ILE A 92 -20.63 6.42 -14.38
CA ILE A 92 -21.10 7.33 -13.32
C ILE A 92 -21.79 6.61 -12.17
#